data_AF-A0A7C9A116-F1
#
_entry.id   AF-A0A7C9A116-F1
#
_cell.length_a   1.000
_cell.length_b   1.000
_cell.length_c   1.000
_cell.angle_alpha   90.00
_cell.angle_beta   90.00
_cell.angle_gamma   90.00
#
_symmetry.space_group_name_H-M   'P 1'
#
loop_
_entity.id
_entity.type
_entity.pdbx_description
1 polymer ?
#
loop_
_entity_poly.entity_id
_entity_poly.type
_entity_poly.pdbx_seq_one_letter_code
_entity_poly.pdbx_strand_id
1 'polypeptide(L)'
;NASKDFLRADVKTHPDRYLLISTSGGLNQQRTGITDAVVAAYILNATLVVPMLDQKSYWKDASNFEEIFDVDWFISFLSNDVKIIKELPSVGGKDLTPVRTRVPRKCSPTYYLKRILPLLNKKHAVQLTKYDYRLSNKLETELQRLRCRVNYHALRFTDPILEMGSKLVQRMKMRSKHFITLHLRFEPDMLAFAGCDYGGGEKERRELGAI
;
A
#
# COMPACT_ATOMS: atom_id res chain seq x y z
N ASN A 1 11.80 14.45 10.45
CA ASN A 1 12.56 13.78 11.54
C ASN A 1 11.61 13.15 12.53
N ALA A 2 11.80 11.87 12.82
CA ALA A 2 11.01 11.14 13.83
C ALA A 2 11.43 11.57 15.24
N SER A 3 10.53 11.46 16.22
CA SER A 3 10.82 11.77 17.63
C SER A 3 11.94 10.88 18.20
N LYS A 4 12.59 11.31 19.30
CA LYS A 4 13.58 10.50 20.03
C LYS A 4 13.04 9.14 20.49
N ASP A 5 11.72 9.03 20.68
CA ASP A 5 11.05 7.80 21.12
C ASP A 5 10.68 6.85 19.96
N PHE A 6 10.86 7.29 18.71
CA PHE A 6 10.63 6.44 17.54
C PHE A 6 11.87 5.59 17.26
N LEU A 7 11.81 4.33 17.67
CA LEU A 7 12.93 3.40 17.55
C LEU A 7 13.27 3.14 16.09
N ARG A 8 14.57 3.15 15.79
CA ARG A 8 15.09 2.83 14.45
C ARG A 8 14.90 1.36 14.12
N ALA A 9 14.88 1.03 12.83
CA ALA A 9 14.67 -0.32 12.33
C ALA A 9 15.64 -1.37 12.90
N ASP A 10 16.91 -1.01 13.09
CA ASP A 10 17.96 -1.89 13.67
C ASP A 10 17.68 -2.28 15.12
N VAL A 11 17.07 -1.39 15.91
CA VAL A 11 16.67 -1.65 17.28
C VAL A 11 15.30 -2.34 17.35
N LYS A 12 14.39 -1.93 16.46
CA LYS A 12 12.97 -2.30 16.53
C LYS A 12 12.67 -3.65 15.87
N THR A 13 13.36 -4.01 14.80
CA THR A 13 13.04 -5.19 13.99
C THR A 13 13.62 -6.47 14.58
N HIS A 14 12.76 -7.49 14.74
CA HIS A 14 13.20 -8.83 15.08
C HIS A 14 13.61 -9.61 13.82
N PRO A 15 14.78 -10.28 13.79
CA PRO A 15 15.31 -10.91 12.58
C PRO A 15 14.41 -12.05 12.04
N ASP A 16 13.73 -12.79 12.92
CA ASP A 16 12.93 -13.97 12.52
C ASP A 16 11.44 -13.68 12.28
N ARG A 17 11.08 -12.42 12.02
CA ARG A 17 9.69 -12.01 11.75
C ARG A 17 9.60 -11.37 10.37
N TYR A 18 8.84 -12.01 9.48
CA TYR A 18 8.61 -11.58 8.11
C TYR A 18 7.12 -11.35 7.86
N LEU A 19 6.77 -10.11 7.54
CA LEU A 19 5.42 -9.72 7.16
C LEU A 19 5.35 -9.61 5.65
N LEU A 20 4.45 -10.38 5.04
CA LEU A 20 4.13 -10.31 3.63
C LEU A 20 2.74 -9.71 3.47
N ILE A 21 2.55 -8.92 2.41
CA ILE A 21 1.28 -8.25 2.14
C ILE A 21 0.88 -8.53 0.71
N SER A 22 -0.36 -9.01 0.53
CA SER A 22 -1.04 -8.94 -0.77
C SER A 22 -2.09 -7.84 -0.68
N THR A 23 -1.88 -6.75 -1.40
CA THR A 23 -2.82 -5.63 -1.47
C THR A 23 -4.12 -6.08 -2.16
N SER A 24 -5.11 -5.19 -2.20
CA SER A 24 -6.34 -5.40 -2.97
C SER A 24 -6.98 -4.09 -3.37
N GLY A 25 -7.85 -4.16 -4.39
CA GLY A 25 -8.60 -3.01 -4.88
C GLY A 25 -7.89 -2.28 -6.03
N GLY A 26 -8.40 -1.10 -6.40
CA GLY A 26 -7.76 -0.23 -7.40
C GLY A 26 -6.43 0.34 -6.90
N LEU A 27 -5.60 0.89 -7.80
CA LEU A 27 -4.23 1.35 -7.49
C LEU A 27 -4.15 2.30 -6.27
N ASN A 28 -5.11 3.22 -6.11
CA ASN A 28 -5.16 4.13 -4.95
C ASN A 28 -5.46 3.39 -3.63
N GLN A 29 -6.28 2.34 -3.67
CA GLN A 29 -6.56 1.49 -2.51
C GLN A 29 -5.33 0.63 -2.17
N GLN A 30 -4.65 0.10 -3.19
CA GLN A 30 -3.39 -0.63 -3.03
C GLN A 30 -2.28 0.26 -2.45
N ARG A 31 -2.16 1.52 -2.90
CA ARG A 31 -1.26 2.53 -2.34
C ARG A 31 -1.52 2.77 -0.85
N THR A 32 -2.78 2.81 -0.45
CA THR A 32 -3.17 2.87 0.97
C THR A 32 -2.75 1.60 1.70
N GLY A 33 -2.96 0.43 1.09
CA GLY A 33 -2.52 -0.87 1.62
C GLY A 33 -1.01 -0.95 1.84
N ILE A 34 -0.19 -0.47 0.90
CA ILE A 34 1.27 -0.40 1.03
C ILE A 34 1.68 0.54 2.16
N THR A 35 1.03 1.70 2.26
CA THR A 35 1.27 2.65 3.34
C THR A 35 0.98 2.04 4.70
N ASP A 36 -0.16 1.36 4.84
CA ASP A 36 -0.54 0.64 6.06
C ASP A 36 0.37 -0.56 6.35
N ALA A 37 0.96 -1.18 5.33
CA ALA A 37 1.86 -2.32 5.47
C ALA A 37 3.15 -1.94 6.20
N VAL A 38 3.77 -0.82 5.82
CA VAL A 38 4.98 -0.31 6.47
C VAL A 38 4.71 -0.03 7.95
N VAL A 39 3.59 0.61 8.26
CA VAL A 39 3.23 0.89 9.66
C VAL A 39 2.88 -0.37 10.44
N ALA A 40 2.19 -1.34 9.81
CA ALA A 40 1.92 -2.63 10.44
C ALA A 40 3.23 -3.40 10.74
N ALA A 41 4.20 -3.38 9.83
CA ALA A 41 5.51 -3.99 10.05
C ALA A 41 6.25 -3.33 11.24
N TYR A 42 6.19 -2.00 11.36
CA TYR A 42 6.73 -1.27 12.50
C TYR A 42 6.04 -1.66 13.82
N ILE A 43 4.70 -1.71 13.85
CA ILE A 43 3.93 -2.13 15.03
C ILE A 43 4.30 -3.56 15.47
N LEU A 44 4.52 -4.44 14.49
CA LEU A 44 4.80 -5.86 14.72
C LEU A 44 6.28 -6.17 14.95
N ASN A 45 7.16 -5.15 14.93
CA ASN A 45 8.62 -5.34 15.00
C ASN A 45 9.11 -6.35 13.95
N ALA A 46 8.57 -6.28 12.72
CA ALA A 46 8.81 -7.26 11.67
C ALA A 46 9.58 -6.66 10.49
N THR A 47 10.30 -7.50 9.77
CA THR A 47 10.81 -7.19 8.43
C THR A 47 9.65 -7.24 7.45
N LEU A 48 9.45 -6.18 6.66
CA LEU A 48 8.47 -6.17 5.59
C LEU A 48 9.10 -6.76 4.32
N VAL A 49 8.40 -7.70 3.69
CA VAL A 49 8.71 -8.10 2.31
C VAL A 49 7.97 -7.15 1.37
N VAL A 50 8.63 -6.72 0.28
CA VAL A 50 8.03 -5.80 -0.72
C VAL A 50 6.59 -6.25 -1.06
N PRO A 51 5.58 -5.37 -0.91
CA PRO A 51 4.18 -5.77 -1.08
C PRO A 51 3.87 -6.27 -2.48
N MET A 52 3.02 -7.30 -2.55
CA MET A 52 2.49 -7.81 -3.81
C MET A 52 1.27 -7.02 -4.22
N LEU A 53 1.26 -6.51 -5.45
CA LEU A 53 0.12 -5.81 -6.03
C LEU A 53 -0.98 -6.80 -6.46
N ASP A 54 -2.23 -6.34 -6.36
CA ASP A 54 -3.38 -7.04 -6.92
C ASP A 54 -3.54 -6.66 -8.39
N GLN A 55 -3.41 -7.65 -9.26
CA GLN A 55 -3.45 -7.52 -10.72
C GLN A 55 -4.76 -8.06 -11.32
N LYS A 56 -5.71 -8.52 -10.48
CA LYS A 56 -6.85 -9.33 -10.94
C LYS A 56 -8.20 -8.77 -10.54
N SER A 57 -8.32 -8.13 -9.38
CA SER A 57 -9.66 -7.80 -8.85
C SER A 57 -10.30 -6.57 -9.51
N TYR A 58 -9.54 -5.48 -9.65
CA TYR A 58 -10.04 -4.19 -10.16
C TYR A 58 -9.04 -3.54 -11.11
N TRP A 59 -7.76 -3.60 -10.75
CA TRP A 59 -6.65 -3.17 -11.59
C TRP A 59 -6.39 -4.24 -12.65
N LYS A 60 -6.70 -3.96 -13.92
CA LYS A 60 -6.52 -4.88 -15.07
C LYS A 60 -5.13 -4.80 -15.70
N ASP A 61 -4.18 -4.25 -14.96
CA ASP A 61 -2.82 -4.08 -15.38
C ASP A 61 -1.95 -5.08 -14.59
N ALA A 62 -1.09 -5.77 -15.33
CA ALA A 62 -0.32 -6.90 -14.84
C ALA A 62 1.01 -6.46 -14.22
N SER A 63 1.21 -5.16 -14.02
CA SER A 63 2.47 -4.68 -13.47
C SER A 63 2.66 -5.10 -12.02
N ASN A 64 3.91 -5.41 -11.70
CA ASN A 64 4.32 -5.73 -10.35
C ASN A 64 4.73 -4.44 -9.60
N PHE A 65 5.20 -4.58 -8.36
CA PHE A 65 5.57 -3.42 -7.54
C PHE A 65 6.70 -2.59 -8.18
N GLU A 66 7.75 -3.25 -8.66
CA GLU A 66 8.98 -2.64 -9.18
C GLU A 66 8.81 -1.98 -10.57
N GLU A 67 7.79 -2.39 -11.33
CA GLU A 67 7.44 -1.74 -12.60
C GLU A 67 6.72 -0.40 -12.37
N ILE A 68 5.96 -0.28 -11.28
CA ILE A 68 5.21 0.95 -10.95
C ILE A 68 6.00 1.86 -10.03
N PHE A 69 6.62 1.32 -8.99
CA PHE A 69 7.31 2.07 -7.94
C PHE A 69 8.80 1.75 -7.92
N ASP A 70 9.62 2.77 -7.64
CA ASP A 70 11.05 2.61 -7.43
C ASP A 70 11.31 1.84 -6.13
N VAL A 71 11.58 0.54 -6.27
CA VAL A 71 11.75 -0.39 -5.13
C VAL A 71 13.02 -0.10 -4.34
N ASP A 72 14.10 0.32 -4.99
CA ASP A 72 15.38 0.58 -4.33
C ASP A 72 15.32 1.90 -3.54
N TRP A 73 14.65 2.92 -4.09
CA TRP A 73 14.28 4.12 -3.34
C TRP A 73 13.38 3.80 -2.16
N PHE A 74 12.33 3.00 -2.35
CA PHE A 74 11.40 2.63 -1.29
C PHE A 74 12.12 1.96 -0.11
N ILE A 75 13.02 1.01 -0.39
CA ILE A 75 13.81 0.30 0.63
C ILE A 75 14.80 1.25 1.31
N SER A 76 15.58 2.01 0.54
CA SER A 76 16.64 2.87 1.10
C SER A 76 16.07 4.05 1.90
N PHE A 77 14.99 4.67 1.42
CA PHE A 77 14.32 5.79 2.09
C PHE A 77 13.75 5.39 3.45
N LEU A 78 13.20 4.18 3.56
CA LEU A 78 12.59 3.66 4.80
C LEU A 78 13.55 2.87 5.69
N SER A 79 14.81 2.72 5.29
CA SER A 79 15.81 1.89 5.99
C SER A 79 15.99 2.21 7.48
N ASN A 80 15.78 3.47 7.88
CA ASN A 80 15.84 3.90 9.27
C ASN A 80 14.54 3.62 10.05
N ASP A 81 13.40 3.50 9.36
CA ASP A 81 12.08 3.33 9.96
C ASP A 81 11.69 1.85 10.09
N VAL A 82 11.84 1.07 9.00
CA VAL A 82 11.46 -0.35 8.93
C VAL A 82 12.44 -1.09 8.04
N LYS A 83 12.84 -2.31 8.43
CA LYS A 83 13.62 -3.18 7.55
C LYS A 83 12.73 -3.74 6.44
N ILE A 84 13.13 -3.54 5.18
CA ILE A 84 12.42 -4.01 4.00
C ILE A 84 13.33 -4.87 3.15
N ILE A 85 12.84 -6.01 2.67
CA ILE A 85 13.55 -6.92 1.75
C ILE A 85 12.68 -7.24 0.54
N LYS A 86 13.31 -7.52 -0.62
CA LYS A 86 12.59 -7.83 -1.86
C LYS A 86 11.85 -9.16 -1.77
N GLU A 87 12.50 -10.17 -1.22
CA GLU A 87 11.99 -11.54 -1.16
C GLU A 87 12.26 -12.17 0.21
N LEU A 88 11.52 -13.21 0.55
CA LEU A 88 11.76 -14.00 1.75
C LEU A 88 13.13 -14.70 1.67
N PRO A 89 13.92 -14.73 2.76
CA PRO A 89 15.18 -15.45 2.76
C PRO A 89 14.95 -16.97 2.76
N SER A 90 15.76 -17.70 2.00
CA SER A 90 15.85 -19.16 2.09
C SER A 90 16.73 -19.53 3.31
N VAL A 91 16.17 -20.27 4.27
CA VAL A 91 16.89 -20.68 5.49
C VAL A 91 17.26 -22.16 5.36
N GLY A 92 18.56 -22.47 5.31
CA GLY A 92 19.05 -23.84 5.19
C GLY A 92 18.63 -24.55 3.90
N GLY A 93 18.47 -23.80 2.80
CA GLY A 93 18.06 -24.34 1.50
C GLY A 93 16.56 -24.65 1.36
N LYS A 94 15.73 -24.26 2.34
CA LYS A 94 14.27 -24.33 2.23
C LYS A 94 13.66 -22.94 2.29
N ASP A 95 12.72 -22.69 1.38
CA ASP A 95 11.95 -21.45 1.37
C ASP A 95 10.99 -21.43 2.56
N LEU A 96 10.92 -20.29 3.24
CA LEU A 96 9.97 -20.08 4.32
C LEU A 96 8.55 -19.99 3.73
N THR A 97 7.68 -20.95 4.01
CA THR A 97 6.29 -20.90 3.54
C THR A 97 5.45 -20.01 4.45
N PRO A 98 4.92 -18.86 3.96
CA PRO A 98 4.15 -17.95 4.79
C PRO A 98 2.75 -18.51 5.08
N VAL A 99 2.29 -18.34 6.32
CA VAL A 99 0.87 -18.62 6.65
C VAL A 99 0.01 -17.45 6.20
N ARG A 100 -1.01 -17.75 5.40
CA ARG A 100 -1.94 -16.75 4.86
C ARG A 100 -3.09 -16.51 5.83
N THR A 101 -3.39 -15.24 6.10
CA THR A 101 -4.55 -14.85 6.91
C THR A 101 -5.13 -13.52 6.43
N ARG A 102 -6.27 -13.11 6.99
CA ARG A 102 -6.92 -11.83 6.70
C ARG A 102 -7.15 -11.06 7.98
N VAL A 103 -6.90 -9.75 7.93
CA VAL A 103 -7.22 -8.81 9.00
C VAL A 103 -8.56 -8.12 8.68
N PRO A 104 -9.45 -7.90 9.66
CA PRO A 104 -10.63 -7.06 9.46
C PRO A 104 -10.26 -5.64 9.01
N ARG A 105 -11.22 -4.90 8.43
CA ARG A 105 -10.96 -3.52 8.01
C ARG A 105 -10.79 -2.61 9.23
N LYS A 106 -9.91 -1.61 9.11
CA LYS A 106 -9.65 -0.55 10.10
C LYS A 106 -9.30 -1.08 11.51
N CYS A 107 -8.51 -2.14 11.59
CA CYS A 107 -8.05 -2.69 12.88
C CYS A 107 -7.09 -1.75 13.61
N SER A 108 -7.18 -1.71 14.94
CA SER A 108 -6.26 -0.93 15.79
C SER A 108 -4.88 -1.58 15.89
N PRO A 109 -3.82 -0.82 16.25
CA PRO A 109 -2.50 -1.40 16.55
C PRO A 109 -2.56 -2.55 17.57
N THR A 110 -3.41 -2.44 18.59
CA THR A 110 -3.64 -3.48 19.60
C THR A 110 -4.13 -4.80 18.98
N TYR A 111 -4.94 -4.75 17.92
CA TYR A 111 -5.38 -5.96 17.22
C TYR A 111 -4.17 -6.67 16.58
N TYR A 112 -3.29 -5.94 15.90
CA TYR A 112 -2.08 -6.50 15.31
C TYR A 112 -1.20 -7.16 16.38
N LEU A 113 -0.98 -6.48 17.50
CA LEU A 113 -0.20 -7.02 18.63
C LEU A 113 -0.85 -8.24 19.28
N LYS A 114 -2.19 -8.29 19.41
CA LYS A 114 -2.89 -9.40 20.08
C LYS A 114 -3.15 -10.60 19.17
N ARG A 115 -3.26 -10.41 17.85
CA ARG A 115 -3.70 -11.46 16.91
C ARG A 115 -2.65 -11.84 15.88
N ILE A 116 -1.89 -10.88 15.37
CA ILE A 116 -0.92 -11.12 14.29
C ILE A 116 0.47 -11.37 14.85
N LEU A 117 0.90 -10.65 15.88
CA LEU A 117 2.21 -10.86 16.49
C LEU A 117 2.40 -12.28 17.05
N PRO A 118 1.44 -12.91 17.76
CA PRO A 118 1.59 -14.29 18.21
C PRO A 118 1.71 -15.28 17.04
N LEU A 119 1.01 -15.00 15.94
CA LEU A 119 1.10 -15.82 14.73
C LEU A 119 2.47 -15.68 14.07
N LEU A 120 3.00 -14.46 13.97
CA LEU A 120 4.37 -14.20 13.49
C LEU A 120 5.41 -14.90 14.35
N ASN A 121 5.30 -14.86 15.67
CA ASN A 121 6.22 -15.57 16.56
C ASN A 121 6.20 -17.09 16.36
N LYS A 122 5.03 -17.65 16.05
CA LYS A 122 4.87 -19.10 15.85
C LYS A 122 5.29 -19.57 14.46
N LYS A 123 5.11 -18.73 13.44
CA LYS A 123 5.22 -19.12 12.02
C LYS A 123 6.36 -18.44 11.28
N HIS A 124 6.97 -17.41 11.87
CA HIS A 124 8.05 -16.59 11.33
C HIS A 124 7.69 -15.78 10.08
N ALA A 125 6.93 -16.34 9.12
CA ALA A 125 6.36 -15.63 7.98
C ALA A 125 4.83 -15.67 7.98
N VAL A 126 4.22 -14.49 7.86
CA VAL A 126 2.76 -14.34 7.76
C VAL A 126 2.43 -13.44 6.58
N GLN A 127 1.53 -13.91 5.71
CA GLN A 127 1.00 -13.12 4.60
C GLN A 127 -0.41 -12.62 4.93
N LEU A 128 -0.59 -11.30 5.00
CA LEU A 128 -1.91 -10.69 5.12
C LEU A 128 -2.48 -10.46 3.72
N THR A 129 -3.59 -11.12 3.44
CA THR A 129 -4.25 -11.10 2.12
C THR A 129 -5.42 -10.12 2.08
N LYS A 130 -5.74 -9.65 0.87
CA LYS A 130 -6.76 -8.63 0.63
C LYS A 130 -6.53 -7.38 1.48
N TYR A 131 -5.30 -6.87 1.46
CA TYR A 131 -4.86 -5.83 2.36
C TYR A 131 -5.11 -4.43 1.80
N ASP A 132 -6.33 -3.94 2.03
CA ASP A 132 -6.78 -2.57 1.77
C ASP A 132 -7.47 -2.01 3.02
N TYR A 133 -7.09 -0.80 3.46
CA TYR A 133 -7.70 -0.13 4.63
C TYR A 133 -7.78 -1.00 5.89
N ARG A 134 -6.76 -1.83 6.15
CA ARG A 134 -6.75 -2.80 7.26
C ARG A 134 -6.20 -2.21 8.55
N LEU A 135 -5.51 -1.09 8.52
CA LEU A 135 -5.06 -0.39 9.73
C LEU A 135 -5.93 0.85 9.98
N SER A 136 -6.33 1.06 11.23
CA SER A 136 -7.22 2.15 11.62
C SER A 136 -6.65 3.53 11.30
N ASN A 137 -7.50 4.51 11.02
CA ASN A 137 -7.09 5.91 10.90
C ASN A 137 -6.79 6.56 12.26
N LYS A 138 -7.19 5.93 13.38
CA LYS A 138 -6.88 6.40 14.74
C LYS A 138 -5.54 5.80 15.17
N LEU A 139 -4.44 6.44 14.77
CA LEU A 139 -3.07 6.11 15.20
C LEU A 139 -2.44 7.27 15.96
N GLU A 140 -1.45 6.93 16.79
CA GLU A 140 -0.56 7.90 17.41
C GLU A 140 0.20 8.71 16.37
N THR A 141 0.59 9.93 16.75
CA THR A 141 1.18 10.94 15.84
C THR A 141 2.40 10.42 15.09
N GLU A 142 3.30 9.68 15.73
CA GLU A 142 4.50 9.17 15.05
C GLU A 142 4.17 8.13 13.97
N LEU A 143 3.17 7.28 14.21
CA LEU A 143 2.72 6.31 13.20
C LEU A 143 2.01 7.00 12.04
N GLN A 144 1.27 8.09 12.30
CA GLN A 144 0.71 8.92 11.22
C GLN A 144 1.81 9.61 10.41
N ARG A 145 2.85 10.13 11.08
CA ARG A 145 4.02 10.71 10.41
C ARG A 145 4.71 9.68 9.52
N LEU A 146 4.87 8.44 9.98
CA LEU A 146 5.39 7.34 9.16
C LEU A 146 4.48 7.08 7.95
N ARG A 147 3.15 6.97 8.14
CA ARG A 147 2.21 6.84 7.01
C ARG A 147 2.38 7.95 5.97
N CYS A 148 2.46 9.20 6.42
CA CYS A 148 2.66 10.34 5.52
C CYS A 148 3.97 10.24 4.76
N ARG A 149 5.09 9.92 5.45
CA ARG A 149 6.39 9.75 4.78
C ARG A 149 6.35 8.65 3.72
N VAL A 150 5.74 7.53 4.04
CA VAL A 150 5.60 6.41 3.09
C VAL A 150 4.78 6.85 1.88
N ASN A 151 3.60 7.43 2.11
CA ASN A 151 2.68 7.77 1.05
C ASN A 151 3.19 8.88 0.12
N TYR A 152 3.88 9.89 0.65
CA TYR A 152 4.27 11.09 -0.11
C TYR A 152 5.73 11.10 -0.57
N HIS A 153 6.61 10.33 0.07
CA HIS A 153 8.04 10.37 -0.24
C HIS A 153 8.62 9.00 -0.60
N ALA A 154 8.28 7.93 0.12
CA ALA A 154 8.84 6.60 -0.16
C ALA A 154 8.22 5.94 -1.39
N LEU A 155 6.90 6.11 -1.59
CA LEU A 155 6.19 5.59 -2.76
C LEU A 155 6.35 6.52 -3.97
N ARG A 156 7.53 6.45 -4.58
CA ARG A 156 7.88 7.16 -5.81
C ARG A 156 7.64 6.25 -7.01
N PHE A 157 7.06 6.79 -8.08
CA PHE A 157 6.94 6.06 -9.34
C PHE A 157 8.31 5.83 -10.00
N THR A 158 8.43 4.81 -10.84
CA THR A 158 9.64 4.57 -11.64
C THR A 158 9.95 5.74 -12.56
N ASP A 159 11.23 5.91 -12.92
CA ASP A 159 11.68 7.01 -13.76
C ASP A 159 10.95 7.10 -15.11
N PRO A 160 10.65 6.01 -15.84
CA PRO A 160 9.87 6.09 -17.08
C PRO A 160 8.48 6.73 -16.89
N ILE A 161 7.79 6.45 -15.78
CA ILE A 161 6.48 7.03 -15.47
C ILE A 161 6.64 8.53 -15.14
N LEU A 162 7.65 8.89 -14.35
CA LEU A 162 7.93 10.28 -13.98
C LEU A 162 8.33 11.12 -15.19
N GLU A 163 9.18 10.59 -16.07
CA GLU A 163 9.60 11.24 -17.31
C GLU A 163 8.42 11.48 -18.25
N MET A 164 7.54 10.48 -18.41
CA MET A 164 6.31 10.63 -19.18
C MET A 164 5.42 11.74 -18.61
N GLY A 165 5.21 11.76 -17.29
CA GLY A 165 4.44 12.80 -16.61
C GLY A 165 5.05 14.19 -16.79
N SER A 166 6.38 14.31 -16.64
CA SER A 166 7.12 15.55 -16.85
C SER A 166 6.99 16.07 -18.27
N LYS A 167 7.14 15.17 -19.27
CA LYS A 167 6.99 15.50 -20.69
C LYS A 167 5.59 16.00 -21.02
N LEU A 168 4.54 15.40 -20.43
CA LEU A 168 3.17 15.87 -20.58
C LEU A 168 3.01 17.29 -20.03
N VAL A 169 3.47 17.54 -18.79
CA VAL A 169 3.40 18.87 -18.16
C VAL A 169 4.18 19.91 -18.97
N GLN A 170 5.37 19.57 -19.45
CA GLN A 170 6.18 20.46 -20.28
C GLN A 170 5.43 20.85 -21.55
N ARG A 171 4.79 19.89 -22.22
CA ARG A 171 3.99 20.15 -23.44
C ARG A 171 2.80 21.06 -23.16
N MET A 172 2.10 20.88 -22.04
CA MET A 172 1.01 21.78 -21.64
C MET A 172 1.52 23.21 -21.43
N LYS A 173 2.66 23.36 -20.75
CA LYS A 173 3.29 24.68 -20.49
C LYS A 173 3.80 25.38 -21.75
N MET A 174 4.22 24.62 -22.77
CA MET A 174 4.61 25.20 -24.07
C MET A 174 3.42 25.78 -24.85
N ARG A 175 2.19 25.29 -24.60
CA ARG A 175 0.97 25.81 -25.23
C ARG A 175 0.40 27.02 -24.50
N SER A 176 0.47 27.03 -23.16
CA SER A 176 0.00 28.13 -22.33
C SER A 176 0.81 28.18 -21.03
N LYS A 177 1.13 29.40 -20.57
CA LYS A 177 1.81 29.63 -19.29
C LYS A 177 1.05 29.00 -18.11
N HIS A 178 -0.28 28.95 -18.20
CA HIS A 178 -1.15 28.38 -17.18
C HIS A 178 -2.12 27.37 -17.79
N PHE A 179 -2.36 26.29 -17.06
CA PHE A 179 -3.34 25.26 -17.42
C PHE A 179 -4.01 24.74 -16.15
N ILE A 180 -5.21 24.19 -16.29
CA ILE A 180 -5.95 23.54 -15.21
C ILE A 180 -5.96 22.03 -15.49
N THR A 181 -5.79 21.24 -14.44
CA THR A 181 -5.93 19.78 -14.50
C THR A 181 -7.13 19.36 -13.66
N LEU A 182 -8.01 18.57 -14.26
CA LEU A 182 -9.22 18.06 -13.62
C LEU A 182 -9.21 16.53 -13.69
N HIS A 183 -9.23 15.87 -12.54
CA HIS A 183 -9.39 14.42 -12.46
C HIS A 183 -10.88 14.11 -12.22
N LEU A 184 -11.59 13.77 -13.29
CA LEU A 184 -12.98 13.36 -13.25
C LEU A 184 -13.06 11.84 -13.11
N ARG A 185 -13.49 11.37 -11.94
CA ARG A 185 -13.71 9.95 -11.69
C ARG A 185 -15.16 9.58 -12.02
N PHE A 186 -15.37 9.02 -13.20
CA PHE A 186 -16.69 8.63 -13.71
C PHE A 186 -16.74 7.11 -13.90
N GLU A 187 -16.69 6.38 -12.79
CA GLU A 187 -16.72 4.92 -12.75
C GLU A 187 -18.09 4.42 -12.25
N PRO A 188 -18.60 3.27 -12.74
CA PRO A 188 -19.94 2.78 -12.37
C PRO A 188 -20.19 2.65 -10.87
N ASP A 189 -19.17 2.28 -10.08
CA ASP A 189 -19.28 2.23 -8.62
C ASP A 189 -19.57 3.61 -8.03
N MET A 190 -18.83 4.63 -8.48
CA MET A 190 -19.04 6.02 -8.03
C MET A 190 -20.42 6.56 -8.44
N LEU A 191 -20.90 6.22 -9.64
CA LEU A 191 -22.22 6.64 -10.12
C LEU A 191 -23.35 5.95 -9.34
N ALA A 192 -23.21 4.64 -9.10
CA ALA A 192 -24.17 3.88 -8.30
C ALA A 192 -24.30 4.47 -6.89
N PHE A 193 -23.19 4.82 -6.24
CA PHE A 193 -23.20 5.45 -4.91
C PHE A 193 -23.72 6.89 -4.90
N ALA A 194 -23.61 7.62 -6.01
CA ALA A 194 -24.12 8.99 -6.10
C ALA A 194 -25.66 9.03 -6.12
N GLY A 195 -26.32 7.96 -6.58
CA GLY A 195 -27.78 7.86 -6.67
C GLY A 195 -28.42 8.91 -7.59
N CYS A 196 -27.63 9.56 -8.44
CA CYS A 196 -28.10 10.51 -9.43
C CYS A 196 -28.55 9.78 -10.70
N ASP A 197 -29.53 10.36 -11.40
CA ASP A 197 -29.88 9.98 -12.77
C ASP A 197 -29.00 10.79 -13.73
N TYR A 198 -28.22 10.10 -14.56
CA TYR A 198 -27.32 10.71 -15.53
C TYR A 198 -27.90 10.71 -16.95
N GLY A 199 -29.20 10.41 -17.09
CA GLY A 199 -29.92 10.41 -18.36
C GLY A 199 -29.79 9.11 -19.16
N GLY A 200 -29.22 8.05 -18.58
CA GLY A 200 -29.11 6.73 -19.21
C GLY A 200 -30.38 5.86 -19.12
N GLY A 201 -31.44 6.37 -18.48
CA GLY A 201 -32.75 5.73 -18.41
C GLY A 201 -32.76 4.36 -17.70
N GLU A 202 -33.72 3.50 -18.05
CA GLU A 202 -33.91 2.20 -17.38
C GLU A 202 -32.70 1.26 -17.48
N LYS A 203 -31.87 1.41 -18.51
CA LYS A 203 -30.62 0.65 -18.63
C LYS A 203 -29.63 1.05 -17.54
N GLU A 204 -29.41 2.35 -17.36
CA GLU A 204 -28.53 2.88 -16.30
C GLU A 204 -29.04 2.47 -14.92
N ARG A 205 -30.34 2.64 -14.64
CA ARG A 205 -30.92 2.26 -13.34
C ARG A 205 -30.73 0.79 -13.02
N ARG A 206 -30.85 -0.07 -14.02
CA ARG A 206 -30.62 -1.52 -13.88
C ARG A 206 -29.16 -1.87 -13.67
N GLU A 207 -28.26 -1.27 -14.45
CA GLU A 207 -26.82 -1.54 -14.38
C GLU A 207 -26.22 -1.01 -13.06
N LEU A 208 -26.56 0.22 -12.66
CA LEU A 208 -26.10 0.82 -11.40
C LEU A 208 -26.75 0.18 -10.17
N GLY A 209 -28.02 -0.24 -10.25
CA GLY A 209 -28.70 -0.93 -9.15
C GLY A 209 -28.21 -2.36 -8.89
N ALA A 210 -27.41 -2.94 -9.80
CA ALA A 210 -26.80 -4.25 -9.64
C ALA A 210 -25.41 -4.22 -8.96
N ILE A 211 -24.86 -3.02 -8.71
CA ILE A 211 -23.57 -2.77 -8.07
C ILE A 211 -23.75 -2.58 -6.56
#